data_AF-A0A260MTP6-F1
#
_entry.id   AF-A0A260MTP6-F1
#
_cell.length_a   1.000
_cell.length_b   1.000
_cell.length_c   1.000
_cell.angle_alpha   90.00
_cell.angle_beta   90.00
_cell.angle_gamma   90.00
#
_symmetry.space_group_name_H-M   'P 1'
#
loop_
_entity.id
_entity.type
_entity.pdbx_description
1 polymer ?
#
loop_
_entity_poly.entity_id
_entity_poly.type
_entity_poly.pdbx_seq_one_letter_code
_entity_poly.pdbx_strand_id
1 'polypeptide(L)'
;MPEDQNTDVPPNHLSIDPRSPFYNEEVLQRDVGIRFNGVEKTSVREYNVSEGWVRVEVPTAKDRFGNPMLVKLKGTVEPYFRGAK
;
A
#
# COMPACT_ATOMS: atom_id res chain seq x y z
N MET A 1 2.28 6.64 28.65
CA MET A 1 1.96 7.34 27.40
C MET A 1 2.83 6.68 26.34
N PRO A 2 2.30 5.87 25.41
CA PRO A 2 3.17 5.19 24.45
C PRO A 2 3.61 6.19 23.38
N GLU A 3 4.91 6.19 23.14
CA GLU A 3 5.65 7.07 22.24
C GLU A 3 5.41 6.60 20.79
N ASP A 4 4.39 7.14 20.16
CA ASP A 4 4.07 6.87 18.75
C ASP A 4 4.97 7.76 17.86
N GLN A 5 6.24 7.41 17.68
CA GLN A 5 7.16 8.14 16.79
C GLN A 5 8.14 7.18 16.11
N ASN A 6 7.61 6.22 15.34
CA ASN A 6 8.38 5.56 14.28
C ASN A 6 8.02 6.19 12.94
N THR A 7 8.26 7.50 12.83
CA THR A 7 7.88 8.36 11.69
C THR A 7 8.59 7.96 10.37
N ASP A 8 9.58 7.07 10.47
CA ASP A 8 10.36 6.49 9.37
C ASP A 8 9.77 5.17 8.84
N VAL A 9 8.73 4.60 9.47
CA VAL A 9 8.13 3.35 9.01
C VAL A 9 6.66 3.57 8.64
N PRO A 10 6.22 3.18 7.43
CA PRO A 10 4.83 3.32 7.03
C PRO A 10 3.92 2.42 7.88
N PRO A 11 2.64 2.81 8.09
CA PRO A 11 1.71 2.07 8.93
C PRO A 11 1.48 0.65 8.38
N ASN A 12 1.18 -0.29 9.27
CA ASN A 12 0.90 -1.68 8.91
C ASN A 12 -0.37 -1.85 8.07
N HIS A 13 -1.28 -0.87 8.07
CA HIS A 13 -2.47 -0.85 7.21
C HIS A 13 -2.64 0.55 6.64
N LEU A 14 -2.69 0.64 5.32
CA LEU A 14 -2.93 1.88 4.60
C LEU A 14 -3.83 1.62 3.40
N SER A 15 -4.75 2.53 3.16
CA SER A 15 -5.54 2.60 1.93
C SER A 15 -5.26 3.94 1.24
N ILE A 16 -5.22 3.93 -0.09
CA ILE A 16 -5.15 5.16 -0.89
C ILE A 16 -6.54 5.74 -1.17
N ASP A 17 -7.60 5.00 -0.85
CA ASP A 17 -8.97 5.41 -1.12
C ASP A 17 -9.49 6.33 0.00
N PRO A 18 -9.85 7.59 -0.30
CA PRO A 18 -10.26 8.58 0.71
C PRO A 18 -11.54 8.24 1.45
N ARG A 19 -12.29 7.22 0.98
CA ARG A 19 -13.52 6.76 1.62
C ARG A 19 -13.26 5.66 2.65
N SER A 20 -12.05 5.12 2.72
CA SER A 20 -11.67 4.09 3.70
C SER A 20 -11.20 4.73 5.01
N PRO A 21 -11.49 4.10 6.17
CA PRO A 21 -11.02 4.59 7.48
C PRO A 21 -9.49 4.48 7.67
N PHE A 22 -8.80 3.80 6.76
CA PHE A 22 -7.34 3.63 6.74
C PHE A 22 -6.66 4.55 5.72
N TYR A 23 -7.39 5.53 5.20
CA TYR A 23 -6.82 6.58 4.35
C TYR A 23 -5.93 7.50 5.16
N ASN A 24 -4.70 7.74 4.68
CA ASN A 24 -3.75 8.58 5.40
C ASN A 24 -2.92 9.43 4.43
N GLU A 25 -3.34 10.68 4.20
CA GLU A 25 -2.69 11.58 3.24
C GLU A 25 -1.22 11.82 3.52
N GLU A 26 -0.84 11.99 4.79
CA GLU A 26 0.56 12.24 5.17
C GLU A 26 1.49 11.10 4.71
N VAL A 27 1.00 9.87 4.78
CA VAL A 27 1.75 8.68 4.35
C VAL A 27 1.81 8.61 2.83
N LEU A 28 0.71 8.93 2.14
CA LEU A 28 0.67 8.98 0.68
C LEU A 28 1.58 10.08 0.10
N GLN A 29 1.68 11.22 0.78
CA GLN A 29 2.57 12.32 0.40
C GLN A 29 4.06 11.95 0.51
N ARG A 30 4.43 11.03 1.40
CA ARG A 30 5.82 10.57 1.60
C ARG A 30 6.28 9.54 0.57
N ASP A 31 5.46 9.24 -0.44
CA ASP A 31 5.70 8.23 -1.49
C ASP A 31 6.04 6.85 -0.89
N VAL A 32 5.01 6.11 -0.47
CA VAL A 32 5.18 4.73 0.00
C VAL A 32 5.38 3.78 -1.18
N GLY A 33 6.44 2.98 -1.11
CA GLY A 33 6.62 1.77 -1.92
C GLY A 33 6.26 0.53 -1.11
N ILE A 34 5.83 -0.53 -1.79
CA ILE A 34 5.53 -1.80 -1.13
C ILE A 34 6.27 -2.91 -1.84
N ARG A 35 7.09 -3.65 -1.10
CA ARG A 35 7.74 -4.85 -1.61
C ARG A 35 6.88 -6.05 -1.24
N PHE A 36 6.34 -6.70 -2.26
CA PHE A 36 5.49 -7.87 -2.12
C PHE A 36 6.23 -9.11 -2.63
N ASN A 37 6.49 -10.09 -1.75
CA ASN A 37 7.28 -11.29 -2.07
C ASN A 37 8.60 -10.97 -2.81
N GLY A 38 9.31 -9.92 -2.36
CA GLY A 38 10.56 -9.49 -2.98
C GLY A 38 10.40 -8.62 -4.23
N VAL A 39 9.18 -8.44 -4.76
CA VAL A 39 8.87 -7.62 -5.93
C VAL A 39 8.34 -6.26 -5.50
N GLU A 40 8.94 -5.18 -5.98
CA GLU A 40 8.44 -3.82 -5.78
C GLU A 40 7.10 -3.63 -6.52
N LYS A 41 6.10 -3.16 -5.78
CA LYS A 41 4.76 -2.81 -6.26
C LYS A 41 4.47 -1.37 -5.87
N THR A 42 4.26 -0.54 -6.88
CA THR A 42 4.02 0.90 -6.73
C THR A 42 2.55 1.26 -6.98
N SER A 43 1.81 0.41 -7.69
CA SER A 43 0.37 0.56 -7.97
C SER A 43 -0.51 -0.12 -6.91
N VAL A 44 -0.10 -0.06 -5.63
CA VAL A 44 -0.87 -0.67 -4.54
C VAL A 44 -1.92 0.32 -4.05
N ARG A 45 -3.16 -0.13 -4.04
CA ARG A 45 -4.30 0.64 -3.52
C ARG A 45 -4.48 0.52 -2.02
N GLU A 46 -4.22 -0.66 -1.49
CA GLU A 46 -4.47 -0.97 -0.09
C GLU A 46 -3.57 -2.11 0.30
N TYR A 47 -3.03 -2.07 1.51
CA TYR A 47 -2.25 -3.16 2.03
C TYR A 47 -2.47 -3.34 3.52
N ASN A 48 -2.30 -4.57 3.96
CA ASN A 48 -2.33 -4.94 5.36
C ASN A 48 -1.16 -5.88 5.62
N VAL A 49 -0.17 -5.40 6.37
CA VAL A 49 1.02 -6.15 6.79
C VAL A 49 0.65 -7.18 7.85
N SER A 50 -0.24 -6.84 8.78
CA SER A 50 -0.65 -7.73 9.87
C SER A 50 -1.36 -8.99 9.38
N GLU A 51 -2.24 -8.87 8.38
CA GLU A 51 -2.86 -10.01 7.70
C GLU A 51 -2.02 -10.54 6.52
N GLY A 52 -0.99 -9.82 6.08
CA GLY A 52 -0.11 -10.21 4.98
C GLY A 52 -0.78 -10.22 3.61
N TRP A 53 -1.42 -9.11 3.21
CA TRP A 53 -1.99 -8.96 1.87
C TRP A 53 -1.88 -7.55 1.30
N VAL A 54 -1.89 -7.46 -0.04
CA VAL A 54 -1.92 -6.21 -0.82
C VAL A 54 -3.02 -6.28 -1.86
N ARG A 55 -3.65 -5.15 -2.16
CA ARG A 55 -4.54 -4.95 -3.31
C ARG A 55 -3.81 -4.07 -4.30
N VAL A 56 -3.41 -4.67 -5.40
CA VAL A 56 -2.68 -4.01 -6.47
C VAL A 56 -3.60 -3.82 -7.67
N GLU A 57 -3.54 -2.64 -8.28
CA GLU A 57 -4.10 -2.41 -9.60
C GLU A 57 -3.20 -3.07 -10.64
N VAL A 58 -3.76 -3.99 -11.40
CA VAL A 58 -3.05 -4.64 -12.49
C VAL A 58 -3.36 -3.85 -13.77
N PRO A 59 -2.42 -3.03 -14.29
CA PRO A 59 -2.69 -2.20 -15.47
C PRO A 59 -2.96 -3.02 -16.73
N THR A 60 -2.44 -4.26 -16.78
CA THR A 60 -2.61 -5.22 -17.86
C THR A 60 -3.98 -5.87 -17.88
N ALA A 61 -4.68 -5.94 -16.74
CA ALA A 61 -6.00 -6.54 -16.63
C ALA A 61 -7.02 -5.41 -16.46
N LYS A 62 -7.88 -5.21 -17.46
CA LYS A 62 -8.95 -4.21 -17.40
C LYS A 62 -10.29 -4.91 -17.35
N ASP A 63 -11.19 -4.41 -16.51
CA ASP A 63 -12.58 -4.84 -16.47
C ASP A 63 -13.33 -4.42 -17.76
N ARG A 64 -14.57 -4.89 -17.94
CA ARG A 64 -15.40 -4.58 -19.13
C ARG A 64 -15.62 -3.08 -19.36
N PHE A 65 -15.43 -2.27 -18.31
CA PHE A 65 -15.55 -0.81 -18.32
C PHE A 65 -14.21 -0.09 -18.53
N GLY A 66 -13.10 -0.81 -18.77
CA GLY A 66 -11.78 -0.23 -18.97
C GLY A 66 -11.02 0.13 -17.70
N ASN A 67 -11.61 -0.12 -16.52
CA ASN A 67 -10.97 0.12 -15.23
C ASN A 67 -9.92 -0.95 -14.93
N PRO A 68 -8.74 -0.60 -14.37
CA PRO A 68 -7.75 -1.58 -13.96
C PRO A 68 -8.35 -2.51 -12.90
N MET A 69 -8.10 -3.81 -13.05
CA MET A 69 -8.55 -4.81 -12.09
C MET A 69 -7.72 -4.75 -10.83
N LEU A 70 -8.41 -4.76 -9.70
CA LEU A 70 -7.80 -4.84 -8.37
C LEU A 70 -7.63 -6.31 -8.01
N VAL A 71 -6.38 -6.75 -7.88
CA VAL A 71 -6.06 -8.12 -7.45
C VAL A 71 -5.57 -8.09 -6.01
N LYS A 72 -6.24 -8.86 -5.14
CA LYS A 72 -5.78 -9.11 -3.79
C LYS A 72 -4.73 -10.22 -3.82
N LEU A 73 -3.49 -9.88 -3.53
CA LEU A 73 -2.39 -10.83 -3.40
C LEU A 73 -2.08 -11.02 -1.91
N LYS A 74 -1.93 -12.28 -1.48
CA LYS A 74 -1.55 -12.64 -0.12
C LYS A 74 -0.09 -13.08 -0.09
N GLY A 75 0.68 -12.64 0.91
CA GLY A 75 2.09 -12.96 1.06
C GLY A 75 2.84 -11.92 1.88
N THR A 76 4.17 -11.97 1.84
CA THR A 76 5.02 -11.03 2.58
C THR A 76 4.86 -9.62 2.03
N VAL A 77 4.42 -8.70 2.89
CA VAL A 77 4.21 -7.29 2.58
C VAL A 77 5.21 -6.47 3.37
N GLU A 78 6.10 -5.79 2.68
CA GLU A 78 7.11 -4.93 3.30
C GLU A 78 6.91 -3.50 2.76
N PRO A 79 6.16 -2.64 3.47
CA PRO A 79 6.02 -1.26 3.09
C PRO A 79 7.28 -0.48 3.49
N TYR A 80 7.73 0.44 2.63
CA TYR A 80 8.89 1.30 2.87
C TYR A 80 8.64 2.68 2.27
N PHE A 81 9.22 3.72 2.85
CA PHE A 81 9.18 5.05 2.24
C PHE A 81 10.25 5.15 1.16
N ARG A 82 9.89 5.68 -0.02
CA ARG A 82 10.85 5.96 -1.10
C ARG A 82 11.59 7.29 -0.92
N GLY A 83 11.24 8.06 0.12
CA GLY A 83 11.74 9.39 0.43
C GLY A 83 13.09 9.48 1.16
N ALA A 84 14.10 8.72 0.76
CA ALA A 84 15.49 8.99 1.15
C ALA A 84 16.27 9.52 -0.06
N LYS A 85 15.99 10.76 -0.47
CA LYS A 85 16.90 11.51 -1.34
C LYS A 85 16.83 13.01 -1.08
#